data_AF-A0A9D2GX98-F1
#
_entry.id   AF-A0A9D2GX98-F1
#
_cell.length_a   1.000
_cell.length_b   1.000
_cell.length_c   1.000
_cell.angle_alpha   90.00
_cell.angle_beta   90.00
_cell.angle_gamma   90.00
#
_symmetry.space_group_name_H-M   'P 1'
#
loop_
_entity.id
_entity.type
_entity.pdbx_description
1 polymer ?
#
loop_
_entity_poly.entity_id
_entity_poly.type
_entity_poly.pdbx_seq_one_letter_code
_entity_poly.pdbx_strand_id
1 'polypeptide(L)'
;MKFLNKVIYGLLLLCISCTLNAQTVKQIEVAGNAPYVDHISLIPGTTDMDLLVKISFNEPNNSLTVHLISYRKLFAFQSDVRYSQVVRHHKLRPNKLPYVVESDEKAIYKMTKALRKSIKPKRKHVFNQWIAYEGLQPQPTEYKMVNDYIEQTFDILHEVADVSITLRDLLVMNEQDSRKKTRYDLFFQTDLNRKYNISIKRDPCFGKEEAIQESATQVESIKAGYTLLNQKFGQNSNQNTPESAKIFNEMKALLMKQFPRKEGNNACPDIQANIEAYNQYVDAIEKMQCKFQVLKKKGSTALDLSADYILTTARKIDNNTNKWLLSTDNIEKADLETSCNQAISLIETHVKQATHISQSQQDALNIFNQAKVYFRKTCTKE
;
A
#
# COMPACT_ATOMS: atom_id res chain seq x y z
N MET A 1 -18.59 -69.89 4.56
CA MET A 1 -19.02 -68.47 4.54
C MET A 1 -18.85 -67.72 5.88
N LYS A 2 -19.20 -68.29 7.05
CA LYS A 2 -19.10 -67.56 8.34
C LYS A 2 -17.68 -67.16 8.76
N PHE A 3 -16.65 -67.89 8.34
CA PHE A 3 -15.24 -67.58 8.66
C PHE A 3 -14.69 -66.41 7.82
N LEU A 4 -15.02 -66.36 6.53
CA LEU A 4 -14.61 -65.27 5.63
C LEU A 4 -15.23 -63.93 6.05
N ASN A 5 -16.51 -63.92 6.43
CA ASN A 5 -17.15 -62.68 6.92
C ASN A 5 -16.49 -62.17 8.20
N LYS A 6 -16.08 -63.04 9.13
CA LYS A 6 -15.36 -62.61 10.35
C LYS A 6 -13.98 -62.03 10.05
N VAL A 7 -13.28 -62.54 9.05
CA VAL A 7 -11.99 -62.00 8.60
C VAL A 7 -12.18 -60.64 7.91
N ILE A 8 -13.22 -60.48 7.11
CA ILE A 8 -13.57 -59.21 6.46
C ILE A 8 -13.99 -58.15 7.49
N TYR A 9 -14.80 -58.50 8.49
CA TYR A 9 -15.14 -57.60 9.60
C TYR A 9 -13.91 -57.23 10.44
N GLY A 10 -12.98 -58.16 10.65
CA GLY A 10 -11.71 -57.89 11.34
C GLY A 10 -10.79 -56.93 10.56
N LEU A 11 -10.74 -57.06 9.24
CA LEU A 11 -10.00 -56.16 8.34
C LEU A 11 -10.63 -54.77 8.25
N LEU A 12 -11.96 -54.68 8.18
CA LEU A 12 -12.69 -53.41 8.22
C LEU A 12 -12.52 -52.67 9.55
N LEU A 13 -12.49 -53.39 10.68
CA LEU A 13 -12.18 -52.81 11.99
C LEU A 13 -10.72 -52.37 12.12
N LEU A 14 -9.77 -53.08 11.50
CA LEU A 14 -8.35 -52.70 11.49
C LEU A 14 -8.08 -51.45 10.64
N CYS A 15 -8.79 -51.28 9.52
CA CYS A 15 -8.67 -50.09 8.66
C CYS A 15 -9.18 -48.80 9.31
N ILE A 16 -10.11 -48.89 10.27
CA ILE A 16 -10.68 -47.72 10.95
C ILE A 16 -9.81 -47.27 12.15
N SER A 17 -8.90 -48.11 12.63
CA SER A 17 -7.98 -47.78 13.74
C SER A 17 -6.70 -47.01 13.34
N CYS A 18 -6.52 -46.66 12.07
CA CYS A 18 -5.51 -45.70 11.66
C CYS A 18 -6.04 -44.28 11.88
N THR A 19 -5.96 -43.78 13.11
CA THR A 19 -6.04 -42.33 13.35
C THR A 19 -4.83 -41.69 12.69
N LEU A 20 -4.96 -41.34 11.40
CA LEU A 20 -4.11 -40.35 10.77
C LEU A 20 -4.31 -39.06 11.55
N ASN A 21 -3.32 -38.66 12.36
CA ASN A 21 -3.28 -37.32 12.91
C ASN A 21 -3.27 -36.37 11.70
N ALA A 22 -4.39 -35.68 11.46
CA ALA A 22 -4.50 -34.74 10.37
C ALA A 22 -3.40 -33.68 10.51
N GLN A 23 -2.51 -33.60 9.52
CA GLN A 23 -1.51 -32.55 9.45
C GLN A 23 -2.25 -31.23 9.22
N THR A 24 -2.05 -30.25 10.10
CA THR A 24 -2.65 -28.93 9.90
C THR A 24 -1.78 -28.15 8.94
N VAL A 25 -2.29 -27.80 7.77
CA VAL A 25 -1.57 -27.02 6.75
C VAL A 25 -2.12 -25.60 6.73
N LYS A 26 -1.22 -24.61 6.79
CA LYS A 26 -1.54 -23.19 6.66
C LYS A 26 -0.77 -22.58 5.49
N GLN A 27 -1.47 -21.76 4.71
CA GLN A 27 -0.89 -20.89 3.69
C GLN A 27 -0.76 -19.50 4.31
N ILE A 28 0.45 -18.96 4.36
CA ILE A 28 0.72 -17.65 4.98
C ILE A 28 1.58 -16.79 4.07
N GLU A 29 1.47 -15.48 4.24
CA GLU A 29 2.35 -14.50 3.60
C GLU A 29 3.11 -13.75 4.69
N VAL A 30 4.41 -13.51 4.48
CA VAL A 30 5.26 -12.72 5.37
C VAL A 30 5.99 -11.65 4.56
N ALA A 31 6.18 -10.48 5.18
CA ALA A 31 6.96 -9.37 4.61
C ALA A 31 7.93 -8.82 5.67
N GLY A 32 8.93 -8.04 5.26
CA GLY A 32 9.96 -7.51 6.16
C GLY A 32 9.41 -6.74 7.37
N ASN A 33 8.29 -6.05 7.19
CA ASN A 33 7.60 -5.27 8.24
C ASN A 33 6.36 -5.96 8.83
N ALA A 34 5.99 -7.16 8.35
CA ALA A 34 4.76 -7.85 8.71
C ALA A 34 5.05 -9.32 9.03
N PRO A 35 5.45 -9.64 10.29
CA PRO A 35 5.61 -11.02 10.72
C PRO A 35 4.25 -11.71 10.86
N TYR A 36 4.22 -13.02 10.61
CA TYR A 36 3.05 -13.83 10.88
C TYR A 36 3.08 -14.36 12.31
N VAL A 37 1.92 -14.38 12.97
CA VAL A 37 1.76 -14.84 14.34
C VAL A 37 0.60 -15.82 14.42
N ASP A 38 0.82 -16.94 15.10
CA ASP A 38 -0.17 -17.99 15.32
C ASP A 38 -0.13 -18.49 16.76
N HIS A 39 -1.31 -18.81 17.29
CA HIS A 39 -1.42 -19.43 18.60
C HIS A 39 -1.66 -20.93 18.45
N ILE A 40 -0.98 -21.71 19.29
CA ILE A 40 -1.06 -23.16 19.28
C ILE A 40 -1.35 -23.68 20.68
N SER A 41 -2.38 -24.49 20.79
CA SER A 41 -2.67 -25.28 21.98
C SER A 41 -1.84 -26.56 21.97
N LEU A 42 -1.21 -26.89 23.10
CA LEU A 42 -0.41 -28.12 23.21
C LEU A 42 -1.29 -29.37 23.19
N ILE A 43 -2.55 -29.22 23.60
CA ILE A 43 -3.57 -30.28 23.59
C ILE A 43 -4.56 -29.97 22.44
N PRO A 44 -4.68 -30.87 21.45
CA PRO A 44 -5.62 -30.68 20.35
C PRO A 44 -7.06 -30.53 20.87
N GLY A 45 -7.76 -29.50 20.37
CA GLY A 45 -9.17 -29.25 20.70
C GLY A 45 -9.41 -28.42 21.98
N THR A 46 -8.36 -27.96 22.66
CA THR A 46 -8.50 -26.93 23.70
C THR A 46 -8.41 -25.53 23.09
N THR A 47 -8.94 -24.53 23.79
CA THR A 47 -8.79 -23.11 23.44
C THR A 47 -7.57 -22.47 24.12
N ASP A 48 -6.70 -23.29 24.71
CA ASP A 48 -5.58 -22.80 25.50
C ASP A 48 -4.52 -22.19 24.58
N MET A 49 -4.11 -20.96 24.88
CA MET A 49 -3.04 -20.26 24.16
C MET A 49 -1.68 -20.67 24.75
N ASP A 50 -1.31 -21.94 24.68
CA ASP A 50 -0.10 -22.46 25.34
C ASP A 50 1.19 -21.95 24.67
N LEU A 51 1.17 -21.78 23.35
CA LEU A 51 2.31 -21.42 22.52
C LEU A 51 1.97 -20.31 21.54
N LEU A 52 2.94 -19.44 21.28
CA LEU A 52 2.95 -18.49 20.17
C LEU A 52 4.02 -18.93 19.17
N VAL A 53 3.63 -19.05 17.90
CA VAL A 53 4.56 -19.17 16.79
C VAL A 53 4.62 -17.84 16.08
N LYS A 54 5.82 -17.30 15.95
CA LYS A 54 6.09 -16.09 15.17
C LYS A 54 7.05 -16.43 14.05
N ILE A 55 6.68 -16.09 12.83
CA ILE A 55 7.49 -16.28 11.62
C ILE A 55 7.79 -14.89 11.07
N SER A 56 9.07 -14.55 11.01
CA SER A 56 9.55 -13.23 10.60
C SER A 56 10.47 -13.36 9.40
N PHE A 57 10.31 -12.49 8.41
CA PHE A 57 11.25 -12.38 7.29
C PHE A 57 12.15 -11.16 7.51
N ASN A 58 13.46 -11.36 7.41
CA ASN A 58 14.46 -10.33 7.44
C ASN A 58 14.97 -10.12 6.01
N GLU A 59 14.45 -9.08 5.37
CA GLU A 59 14.73 -8.76 3.98
C GLU A 59 16.21 -8.42 3.71
N PRO A 60 16.89 -7.58 4.52
CA PRO A 60 18.33 -7.33 4.36
C PRO A 60 19.22 -8.57 4.38
N ASN A 61 18.91 -9.53 5.24
CA ASN A 61 19.72 -10.73 5.41
C ASN A 61 19.19 -11.91 4.57
N ASN A 62 18.12 -11.72 3.80
CA ASN A 62 17.41 -12.78 3.09
C ASN A 62 17.18 -14.02 3.96
N SER A 63 16.74 -13.80 5.20
CA SER A 63 16.61 -14.85 6.19
C SER A 63 15.20 -14.92 6.79
N LEU A 64 14.79 -16.13 7.15
CA LEU A 64 13.52 -16.40 7.82
C LEU A 64 13.80 -16.87 9.24
N THR A 65 13.17 -16.24 10.22
CA THR A 65 13.30 -16.65 11.63
C THR A 65 11.98 -17.17 12.15
N VAL A 66 12.03 -18.36 12.75
CA VAL A 66 10.88 -19.00 13.39
C VAL A 66 11.11 -18.99 14.89
N HIS A 67 10.16 -18.38 15.61
CA HIS A 67 10.14 -18.33 17.06
C HIS A 67 8.99 -19.17 17.59
N LEU A 68 9.28 -19.93 18.64
CA LEU A 68 8.30 -20.62 19.44
C LEU A 68 8.39 -20.08 20.87
N ILE A 69 7.39 -19.30 21.26
CA ILE A 69 7.30 -18.66 22.58
C ILE A 69 6.28 -19.44 23.41
N SER A 70 6.67 -19.86 24.60
CA SER A 70 5.87 -20.74 25.44
C SER A 70 5.70 -20.17 26.83
N TYR A 71 4.49 -20.29 27.38
CA TYR A 71 4.24 -20.01 28.80
C TYR A 71 4.67 -21.15 29.73
N ARG A 72 5.19 -22.25 29.16
CA ARG A 72 5.71 -23.41 29.87
C ARG A 72 7.16 -23.68 29.46
N LYS A 73 7.94 -24.30 30.34
CA LYS A 73 9.28 -24.77 30.00
C LYS A 73 9.19 -25.89 28.96
N LEU A 74 9.86 -25.68 27.83
CA LEU A 74 9.92 -26.63 26.73
C LEU A 74 11.31 -27.20 26.53
N PHE A 75 11.33 -28.36 25.91
CA PHE A 75 12.51 -28.92 25.25
C PHE A 75 12.13 -29.43 23.86
N ALA A 76 12.80 -28.90 22.85
CA ALA A 76 12.74 -29.33 21.47
C ALA A 76 14.00 -30.11 21.07
N PHE A 77 13.91 -30.93 20.03
CA PHE A 77 15.07 -31.61 19.45
C PHE A 77 15.54 -30.89 18.19
N GLN A 78 16.84 -30.70 18.00
CA GLN A 78 17.38 -30.04 16.79
C GLN A 78 17.48 -31.00 15.59
N SER A 79 17.65 -32.30 15.87
CA SER A 79 17.71 -33.36 14.87
C SER A 79 16.89 -34.55 15.37
N ASP A 80 16.60 -35.50 14.48
CA ASP A 80 15.90 -36.72 14.85
C ASP A 80 16.75 -37.57 15.81
N VAL A 81 16.21 -37.89 16.99
CA VAL A 81 16.92 -38.63 18.03
C VAL A 81 16.15 -39.86 18.48
N ARG A 82 16.81 -41.02 18.44
CA ARG A 82 16.23 -42.26 18.98
C ARG A 82 16.15 -42.21 20.49
N TYR A 83 14.98 -42.56 21.05
CA TYR A 83 14.74 -42.64 22.49
C TYR A 83 15.82 -43.47 23.22
N SER A 84 16.22 -44.60 22.67
CA SER A 84 17.21 -45.50 23.28
C SER A 84 18.62 -44.90 23.40
N GLN A 85 18.95 -43.92 22.56
CA GLN A 85 20.25 -43.25 22.56
C GLN A 85 20.36 -42.26 23.73
N VAL A 86 19.28 -41.53 23.98
CA VAL A 86 19.30 -40.38 24.90
C VAL A 86 18.56 -40.60 26.21
N VAL A 87 17.78 -41.68 26.34
CA VAL A 87 17.07 -42.01 27.57
C VAL A 87 17.59 -43.30 28.20
N ARG A 88 18.05 -43.23 29.46
CA ARG A 88 18.41 -44.41 30.25
C ARG A 88 17.90 -44.30 31.68
N HIS A 89 17.38 -45.40 32.23
CA HIS A 89 16.73 -45.47 33.54
C HIS A 89 15.72 -44.33 33.77
N HIS A 90 14.91 -44.02 32.75
CA HIS A 90 13.87 -42.99 32.76
C HIS A 90 14.38 -41.54 32.82
N LYS A 91 15.65 -41.30 32.50
CA LYS A 91 16.23 -39.96 32.47
C LYS A 91 16.75 -39.63 31.08
N LEU A 92 16.41 -38.43 30.59
CA LEU A 92 17.01 -37.85 29.39
C LEU A 92 18.44 -37.41 29.71
N ARG A 93 19.37 -37.65 28.78
CA ARG A 93 20.80 -37.39 28.93
C ARG A 93 21.26 -36.38 27.88
N PRO A 94 21.40 -35.09 28.25
CA PRO A 94 21.83 -34.04 27.32
C PRO A 94 23.14 -34.38 26.62
N ASN A 95 24.12 -34.89 27.38
CA ASN A 95 25.44 -35.30 26.88
C ASN A 95 25.46 -36.48 25.89
N LYS A 96 24.30 -37.05 25.55
CA LYS A 96 24.15 -38.11 24.53
C LYS A 96 23.37 -37.64 23.30
N LEU A 97 22.91 -36.39 23.28
CA LEU A 97 22.34 -35.78 22.09
C LEU A 97 23.42 -35.67 21.00
N PRO A 98 23.05 -35.81 19.72
CA PRO A 98 23.99 -35.73 18.60
C PRO A 98 24.45 -34.30 18.27
N TYR A 99 24.00 -33.31 19.04
CA TYR A 99 24.32 -31.90 18.90
C TYR A 99 24.64 -31.31 20.28
N VAL A 100 25.38 -30.20 20.28
CA VAL A 100 25.76 -29.50 21.51
C VAL A 100 24.53 -28.80 22.07
N VAL A 101 24.25 -29.03 23.35
CA VAL A 101 23.18 -28.36 24.08
C VAL A 101 23.72 -27.83 25.39
N GLU A 102 23.50 -26.55 25.65
CA GLU A 102 23.77 -25.94 26.94
C GLU A 102 22.82 -26.55 27.98
N SER A 103 23.41 -27.23 28.97
CA SER A 103 22.67 -27.91 30.03
C SER A 103 23.40 -27.77 31.35
N ASP A 104 22.66 -27.57 32.44
CA ASP A 104 23.23 -27.70 33.78
C ASP A 104 23.58 -29.19 34.03
N GLU A 105 24.87 -29.49 34.14
CA GLU A 105 25.38 -30.85 34.38
C GLU A 105 24.83 -31.46 35.69
N LYS A 106 24.43 -30.62 36.64
CA LYS A 106 23.85 -31.07 37.91
C LYS A 106 22.34 -31.28 37.83
N ALA A 107 21.68 -30.81 36.77
CA ALA A 107 20.25 -30.96 36.58
C ALA A 107 19.86 -32.40 36.21
N ILE A 108 18.66 -32.80 36.65
CA ILE A 108 18.11 -34.12 36.34
C ILE A 108 16.84 -33.97 35.51
N TYR A 109 16.89 -34.47 34.27
CA TYR A 109 15.78 -34.51 33.33
C TYR A 109 15.05 -35.85 33.42
N LYS A 110 13.97 -35.93 34.20
CA LYS A 110 13.26 -37.18 34.51
C LYS A 110 12.00 -37.33 33.66
N MET A 111 11.91 -38.44 32.94
CA MET A 111 10.72 -38.84 32.20
C MET A 111 9.69 -39.41 33.17
N THR A 112 8.58 -38.72 33.37
CA THR A 112 7.49 -39.17 34.26
C THR A 112 6.90 -40.51 33.80
N LYS A 113 6.13 -41.16 34.69
CA LYS A 113 5.45 -42.43 34.35
C LYS A 113 4.42 -42.23 33.23
N ALA A 114 3.73 -41.09 33.19
CA ALA A 114 2.74 -40.76 32.18
C ALA A 114 3.39 -40.63 30.79
N LEU A 115 4.41 -39.79 30.64
CA LEU A 115 5.15 -39.63 29.38
C LEU A 115 5.77 -40.95 28.89
N ARG A 116 6.34 -41.74 29.79
CA ARG A 116 6.88 -43.06 29.42
C ARG A 116 5.79 -44.02 28.95
N LYS A 117 4.53 -43.85 29.34
CA LYS A 117 3.44 -44.73 28.89
C LYS A 117 2.90 -44.30 27.52
N SER A 118 2.92 -43.01 27.19
CA SER A 118 2.51 -42.50 25.89
C SER A 118 3.51 -42.86 24.78
N ILE A 119 4.81 -42.89 25.09
CA ILE A 119 5.85 -43.25 24.13
C ILE A 119 5.88 -44.78 23.89
N LYS A 120 5.30 -45.24 22.78
CA LYS A 120 5.34 -46.63 22.32
C LYS A 120 5.54 -46.72 20.80
N PRO A 121 6.38 -47.64 20.29
CA PRO A 121 7.29 -48.53 21.02
C PRO A 121 8.58 -47.82 21.49
N LYS A 122 8.87 -47.82 22.80
CA LYS A 122 10.00 -47.07 23.40
C LYS A 122 11.34 -47.23 22.71
N ARG A 123 11.75 -48.45 22.37
CA ARG A 123 13.09 -48.71 21.81
C ARG A 123 13.24 -48.25 20.35
N LYS A 124 12.13 -48.12 19.62
CA LYS A 124 12.14 -47.67 18.22
C LYS A 124 11.61 -46.25 18.06
N HIS A 125 11.15 -45.62 19.15
CA HIS A 125 10.63 -44.27 19.10
C HIS A 125 11.75 -43.29 18.74
N VAL A 126 11.44 -42.42 17.79
CA VAL A 126 12.27 -41.29 17.37
C VAL A 126 11.56 -40.05 17.84
N PHE A 127 12.27 -39.21 18.59
CA PHE A 127 11.88 -37.84 18.79
C PHE A 127 12.29 -37.07 17.54
N ASN A 128 11.32 -36.54 16.81
CA ASN A 128 11.61 -35.80 15.59
C ASN A 128 12.23 -34.45 15.94
N GLN A 129 13.05 -33.90 15.04
CA GLN A 129 13.46 -32.50 15.12
C GLN A 129 12.23 -31.59 15.20
N TRP A 130 12.29 -30.53 16.00
CA TRP A 130 11.13 -29.69 16.31
C TRP A 130 10.62 -28.89 15.10
N ILE A 131 11.50 -28.66 14.13
CA ILE A 131 11.19 -27.98 12.88
C ILE A 131 11.83 -28.73 11.72
N ALA A 132 10.99 -29.22 10.82
CA ALA A 132 11.40 -29.65 9.49
C ALA A 132 11.20 -28.49 8.51
N TYR A 133 11.99 -28.42 7.45
CA TYR A 133 11.99 -27.30 6.53
C TYR A 133 12.32 -27.74 5.10
N GLU A 134 11.77 -27.03 4.12
CA GLU A 134 11.97 -27.23 2.68
C GLU A 134 12.34 -25.87 2.06
N GLY A 135 13.37 -25.83 1.19
CA GLY A 135 13.85 -24.60 0.55
C GLY A 135 14.65 -23.65 1.45
N LEU A 136 15.02 -24.10 2.65
CA LEU A 136 15.68 -23.33 3.69
C LEU A 136 16.98 -24.00 4.16
N GLN A 137 17.96 -23.22 4.58
CA GLN A 137 19.19 -23.70 5.21
C GLN A 137 19.29 -23.15 6.64
N PRO A 138 19.37 -23.99 7.68
CA PRO A 138 19.43 -23.50 9.06
C PRO A 138 20.78 -22.82 9.33
N GLN A 139 20.72 -21.66 9.98
CA GLN A 139 21.89 -21.01 10.54
C GLN A 139 22.31 -21.71 11.85
N PRO A 140 23.61 -21.70 12.21
CA PRO A 140 24.06 -22.16 13.52
C PRO A 140 23.35 -21.39 14.64
N THR A 141 22.93 -22.10 15.69
CA THR A 141 22.27 -21.50 16.85
C THR A 141 22.73 -22.20 18.11
N GLU A 142 23.01 -21.42 19.16
CA GLU A 142 23.29 -21.96 20.48
C GLU A 142 22.00 -22.46 21.12
N TYR A 143 21.93 -23.77 21.38
CA TYR A 143 20.72 -24.40 21.86
C TYR A 143 20.79 -24.68 23.36
N LYS A 144 19.74 -24.34 24.12
CA LYS A 144 19.64 -24.64 25.56
C LYS A 144 18.65 -25.76 25.85
N MET A 145 18.86 -26.51 26.93
CA MET A 145 17.99 -27.62 27.34
C MET A 145 16.62 -27.18 27.87
N VAL A 146 16.50 -25.95 28.36
CA VAL A 146 15.28 -25.44 28.98
C VAL A 146 15.00 -24.11 28.34
N ASN A 147 13.95 -24.07 27.54
CA ASN A 147 13.60 -22.90 26.76
C ASN A 147 12.14 -22.53 27.04
N ASP A 148 11.94 -21.30 27.48
CA ASP A 148 10.64 -20.64 27.40
C ASP A 148 10.47 -20.00 26.00
N TYR A 149 11.57 -19.97 25.23
CA TYR A 149 11.69 -19.39 23.91
C TYR A 149 12.67 -20.21 23.07
N ILE A 150 12.22 -20.74 21.94
CA ILE A 150 13.04 -21.45 20.95
C ILE A 150 13.06 -20.62 19.68
N GLU A 151 14.24 -20.43 19.10
CA GLU A 151 14.45 -19.71 17.85
C GLU A 151 15.29 -20.56 16.90
N GLN A 152 14.93 -20.53 15.62
CA GLN A 152 15.78 -21.00 14.54
C GLN A 152 15.69 -20.03 13.38
N THR A 153 16.85 -19.54 12.95
CA THR A 153 17.00 -18.71 11.76
C THR A 153 17.45 -19.57 10.59
N PHE A 154 16.95 -19.23 9.41
CA PHE A 154 17.22 -19.93 8.17
C PHE A 154 17.62 -18.94 7.08
N ASP A 155 18.62 -19.29 6.30
CA ASP A 155 18.90 -18.65 5.01
C ASP A 155 17.92 -19.18 3.96
N ILE A 156 17.39 -18.29 3.13
CA ILE A 156 16.50 -18.65 2.03
C ILE A 156 17.34 -18.94 0.79
N LEU A 157 17.34 -20.21 0.35
CA LEU A 157 18.23 -20.71 -0.69
C LEU A 157 17.95 -20.12 -2.09
N HIS A 158 16.68 -19.83 -2.38
CA HIS A 158 16.24 -19.32 -3.68
C HIS A 158 15.24 -18.19 -3.48
N GLU A 159 15.41 -17.07 -4.20
CA GLU A 159 14.58 -15.87 -4.02
C GLU A 159 13.09 -16.08 -4.39
N VAL A 160 12.78 -17.11 -5.19
CA VAL A 160 11.46 -17.34 -5.81
C VAL A 160 10.83 -18.69 -5.41
N ALA A 161 11.47 -19.47 -4.52
CA ALA A 161 10.93 -20.77 -4.13
C ALA A 161 9.92 -20.64 -2.97
N ASP A 162 8.79 -21.36 -3.06
CA ASP A 162 7.89 -21.57 -1.94
C ASP A 162 8.67 -22.27 -0.82
N VAL A 163 8.87 -21.56 0.29
CA VAL A 163 9.51 -22.12 1.48
C VAL A 163 8.45 -22.71 2.40
N SER A 164 8.78 -23.82 3.05
CA SER A 164 7.87 -24.41 4.01
C SER A 164 8.59 -24.86 5.28
N ILE A 165 7.87 -24.77 6.39
CA ILE A 165 8.30 -25.31 7.67
C ILE A 165 7.21 -26.21 8.23
N THR A 166 7.59 -27.25 8.95
CA THR A 166 6.66 -28.11 9.68
C THR A 166 7.12 -28.21 11.12
N LEU A 167 6.28 -27.73 12.04
CA LEU A 167 6.51 -27.88 13.47
C LEU A 167 6.16 -29.30 13.93
N ARG A 168 7.03 -29.89 14.77
CA ARG A 168 6.97 -31.28 15.19
C ARG A 168 7.10 -31.41 16.71
N ASP A 169 7.86 -32.40 17.17
CA ASP A 169 7.90 -32.88 18.54
C ASP A 169 8.39 -31.82 19.53
N LEU A 170 7.60 -31.61 20.58
CA LEU A 170 7.94 -30.81 21.75
C LEU A 170 7.76 -31.62 23.02
N LEU A 171 8.69 -31.49 23.96
CA LEU A 171 8.56 -32.00 25.32
C LEU A 171 8.25 -30.85 26.28
N VAL A 172 7.23 -31.03 27.11
CA VAL A 172 6.87 -30.08 28.16
C VAL A 172 7.42 -30.56 29.49
N MET A 173 8.02 -29.64 30.24
CA MET A 173 8.61 -29.92 31.53
C MET A 173 8.14 -28.97 32.63
N ASN A 174 8.16 -29.47 33.86
CA ASN A 174 8.02 -28.65 35.06
C ASN A 174 9.33 -28.68 35.83
N GLU A 175 9.76 -27.52 36.32
CA GLU A 175 10.84 -27.44 37.28
C GLU A 175 10.32 -27.82 38.68
N GLN A 176 11.09 -28.64 39.39
CA GLN A 176 10.89 -28.93 40.80
C GLN A 176 12.08 -28.37 41.57
N ASP A 177 11.79 -27.42 42.44
CA ASP A 177 12.76 -26.92 43.41
C ASP A 177 13.04 -28.02 44.44
N SER A 178 14.22 -28.62 44.32
CA SER A 178 14.74 -29.55 45.31
C SER A 178 15.99 -28.97 45.94
N ARG A 179 16.11 -29.09 47.27
CA ARG A 179 17.22 -28.52 48.08
C ARG A 179 18.63 -28.99 47.70
N LYS A 180 18.79 -29.95 46.78
CA LYS A 180 20.11 -30.54 46.41
C LYS A 180 20.47 -30.41 44.93
N LYS A 181 19.49 -30.47 44.02
CA LYS A 181 19.68 -30.44 42.55
C LYS A 181 18.40 -29.97 41.86
N THR A 182 18.53 -29.19 40.79
CA THR A 182 17.40 -28.85 39.93
C THR A 182 16.88 -30.10 39.24
N ARG A 183 15.56 -30.32 39.30
CA ARG A 183 14.91 -31.46 38.65
C ARG A 183 13.86 -30.95 37.68
N TYR A 184 13.97 -31.40 36.43
CA TYR A 184 12.98 -31.17 35.40
C TYR A 184 12.19 -32.46 35.18
N ASP A 185 10.90 -32.44 35.50
CA ASP A 185 10.00 -33.55 35.23
C ASP A 185 9.38 -33.36 33.85
N LEU A 186 9.76 -34.21 32.88
CA LEU A 186 9.17 -34.24 31.55
C LEU A 186 7.90 -35.07 31.60
N PHE A 187 6.75 -34.42 31.38
CA PHE A 187 5.44 -35.01 31.64
C PHE A 187 4.56 -35.19 30.42
N PHE A 188 4.82 -34.42 29.36
CA PHE A 188 4.01 -34.45 28.14
C PHE A 188 4.91 -34.32 26.89
N GLN A 189 4.53 -35.04 25.83
CA GLN A 189 5.08 -34.90 24.49
C GLN A 189 3.91 -34.68 23.56
N THR A 190 4.07 -33.76 22.63
CA THR A 190 3.13 -33.56 21.53
C THR A 190 3.91 -33.40 20.23
N ASP A 191 3.39 -34.00 19.15
CA ASP A 191 3.82 -33.70 17.79
C ASP A 191 2.83 -32.66 17.26
N LEU A 192 3.30 -31.42 17.09
CA LEU A 192 2.42 -30.35 16.60
C LEU A 192 1.90 -30.64 15.19
N ASN A 193 2.68 -31.40 14.39
CA ASN A 193 2.40 -31.76 13.01
C ASN A 193 1.70 -30.64 12.20
N ARG A 194 2.25 -29.43 12.26
CA ARG A 194 1.67 -28.21 11.69
C ARG A 194 2.60 -27.65 10.62
N LYS A 195 2.16 -27.70 9.36
CA LYS A 195 2.91 -27.21 8.20
C LYS A 195 2.47 -25.78 7.86
N TYR A 196 3.44 -24.90 7.67
CA TYR A 196 3.28 -23.56 7.14
C TYR A 196 3.95 -23.52 5.77
N ASN A 197 3.15 -23.25 4.75
CA ASN A 197 3.62 -22.90 3.42
C ASN A 197 3.67 -21.37 3.37
N ILE A 198 4.87 -20.83 3.12
CA ILE A 198 5.18 -19.44 3.38
C ILE A 198 5.51 -18.77 2.04
N SER A 199 4.64 -17.85 1.63
CA SER A 199 4.91 -16.90 0.56
C SER A 199 5.65 -15.69 1.14
N ILE A 200 6.74 -15.28 0.49
CA ILE A 200 7.54 -14.13 0.92
C ILE A 200 7.23 -12.95 0.01
N LYS A 201 6.63 -11.91 0.58
CA LYS A 201 6.39 -10.64 -0.10
C LYS A 201 7.58 -9.73 0.10
N ARG A 202 8.38 -9.59 -0.96
CA ARG A 202 9.54 -8.69 -1.03
C ARG A 202 9.10 -7.27 -1.38
N ASP A 203 9.79 -6.29 -0.82
CA ASP A 203 9.63 -4.90 -1.18
C ASP A 203 10.38 -4.60 -2.50
N PRO A 204 9.67 -4.25 -3.59
CA PRO A 204 10.31 -3.97 -4.87
C PRO A 204 11.18 -2.70 -4.88
N CYS A 205 11.09 -1.86 -3.84
CA CYS A 205 11.92 -0.68 -3.61
C CYS A 205 13.12 -0.94 -2.70
N PHE A 206 13.24 -2.11 -2.07
CA PHE A 206 14.33 -2.43 -1.16
C PHE A 206 15.70 -2.30 -1.84
N GLY A 207 16.64 -1.56 -1.22
CA GLY A 207 17.99 -1.37 -1.74
C GLY A 207 18.09 -0.40 -2.93
N LYS A 208 17.02 0.36 -3.21
CA LYS A 208 16.98 1.35 -4.32
C LYS A 208 16.94 2.79 -3.82
N GLU A 209 17.42 3.05 -2.60
CA GLU A 209 17.36 4.35 -1.95
C GLU A 209 18.05 5.45 -2.79
N GLU A 210 19.22 5.13 -3.36
CA GLU A 210 19.95 6.05 -4.25
C GLU A 210 19.16 6.36 -5.52
N ALA A 211 18.60 5.34 -6.19
CA ALA A 211 17.80 5.51 -7.39
C ALA A 211 16.50 6.29 -7.13
N ILE A 212 15.87 6.09 -5.96
CA ILE A 212 14.72 6.88 -5.49
C ILE A 212 15.15 8.35 -5.35
N GLN A 213 16.26 8.62 -4.67
CA GLN A 213 16.77 9.97 -4.46
C GLN A 213 17.15 10.67 -5.78
N GLU A 214 17.80 9.96 -6.70
CA GLU A 214 18.12 10.48 -8.03
C GLU A 214 16.86 10.83 -8.82
N SER A 215 15.86 9.93 -8.81
CA SER A 215 14.59 10.17 -9.51
C SER A 215 13.84 11.37 -8.93
N ALA A 216 13.82 11.54 -7.60
CA ALA A 216 13.24 12.71 -6.94
C ALA A 216 13.99 14.01 -7.28
N THR A 217 15.33 13.97 -7.32
CA THR A 217 16.16 15.12 -7.71
C THR A 217 15.88 15.59 -9.14
N GLN A 218 15.61 14.65 -10.05
CA GLN A 218 15.24 14.99 -11.42
C GLN A 218 13.85 15.63 -11.52
N VAL A 219 12.89 15.22 -10.68
CA VAL A 219 11.58 15.88 -10.57
C VAL A 219 11.75 17.33 -10.11
N GLU A 220 12.55 17.58 -9.07
CA GLU A 220 12.79 18.96 -8.61
C GLU A 220 13.54 19.80 -9.66
N SER A 221 14.46 19.20 -10.41
CA SER A 221 15.19 19.88 -11.49
C SER A 221 14.26 20.33 -12.63
N ILE A 222 13.36 19.47 -13.12
CA ILE A 222 12.42 19.84 -14.18
C ILE A 222 11.37 20.84 -13.67
N LYS A 223 10.91 20.69 -12.43
CA LYS A 223 9.98 21.61 -11.77
C LYS A 223 10.59 23.02 -11.64
N ALA A 224 11.88 23.12 -11.29
CA ALA A 224 12.58 24.39 -11.26
C ALA A 224 12.66 25.02 -12.66
N GLY A 225 13.00 24.22 -13.69
CA GLY A 225 13.01 24.67 -15.09
C GLY A 225 11.64 25.17 -15.57
N TYR A 226 10.58 24.40 -15.29
CA TYR A 226 9.19 24.78 -15.57
C TYR A 226 8.79 26.07 -14.84
N THR A 227 9.10 26.17 -13.55
CA THR A 227 8.74 27.34 -12.73
C THR A 227 9.44 28.60 -13.25
N LEU A 228 10.72 28.51 -13.61
CA LEU A 228 11.47 29.62 -14.18
C LEU A 228 10.89 30.06 -15.53
N LEU A 229 10.54 29.10 -16.40
CA LEU A 229 9.90 29.37 -17.69
C LEU A 229 8.54 30.05 -17.49
N ASN A 230 7.72 29.54 -16.58
CA ASN A 230 6.40 30.09 -16.27
C ASN A 230 6.47 31.46 -15.58
N GLN A 231 7.45 31.71 -14.72
CA GLN A 231 7.66 33.02 -14.11
C GLN A 231 8.06 34.06 -15.16
N LYS A 232 8.93 33.70 -16.11
CA LYS A 232 9.43 34.63 -17.14
C LYS A 232 8.43 34.89 -18.27
N PHE A 233 7.61 33.90 -18.65
CA PHE A 233 6.76 33.96 -19.85
C PHE A 233 5.30 33.54 -19.63
N GLY A 234 4.91 33.27 -18.38
CA GLY A 234 3.55 32.89 -18.00
C GLY A 234 2.62 34.09 -17.82
N GLN A 235 1.52 33.90 -17.09
CA GLN A 235 0.39 34.84 -17.07
C GLN A 235 0.72 36.25 -16.55
N ASN A 236 1.80 36.40 -15.79
CA ASN A 236 2.20 37.66 -15.14
C ASN A 236 3.45 38.29 -15.78
N SER A 237 3.90 37.83 -16.95
CA SER A 237 5.11 38.36 -17.58
C SER A 237 4.86 39.69 -18.28
N ASN A 238 5.69 40.70 -17.99
CA ASN A 238 5.63 42.03 -18.63
C ASN A 238 6.37 42.10 -20.00
N GLN A 239 6.68 40.96 -20.64
CA GLN A 239 7.50 40.92 -21.86
C GLN A 239 6.65 41.02 -23.14
N ASN A 240 6.67 42.20 -23.77
CA ASN A 240 5.76 42.57 -24.88
C ASN A 240 6.43 42.70 -26.26
N THR A 241 7.52 41.97 -26.55
CA THR A 241 8.22 42.07 -27.84
C THR A 241 8.15 40.77 -28.66
N PRO A 242 8.13 40.81 -30.02
CA PRO A 242 8.22 39.60 -30.85
C PRO A 242 9.46 38.74 -30.56
N GLU A 243 10.52 39.36 -30.05
CA GLU A 243 11.75 38.70 -29.58
C GLU A 243 11.50 37.82 -28.37
N SER A 244 10.57 38.19 -27.46
CA SER A 244 10.25 37.37 -26.27
C SER A 244 9.59 36.05 -26.65
N ALA A 245 8.77 36.03 -27.72
CA ALA A 245 8.18 34.81 -28.24
C ALA A 245 9.22 33.86 -28.85
N LYS A 246 10.24 34.41 -29.54
CA LYS A 246 11.36 33.63 -30.06
C LYS A 246 12.20 33.03 -28.92
N ILE A 247 12.55 33.84 -27.93
CA ILE A 247 13.29 33.40 -26.73
C ILE A 247 12.51 32.34 -25.96
N PHE A 248 11.19 32.50 -25.80
CA PHE A 248 10.35 31.48 -25.17
C PHE A 248 10.44 30.13 -25.89
N ASN A 249 10.28 30.12 -27.22
CA ASN A 249 10.32 28.88 -27.99
C ASN A 249 11.71 28.22 -27.93
N GLU A 250 12.78 29.00 -27.96
CA GLU A 250 14.16 28.50 -27.80
C GLU A 250 14.38 27.92 -26.40
N MET A 251 13.99 28.64 -25.33
CA MET A 251 14.12 28.15 -23.95
C MET A 251 13.27 26.91 -23.68
N LYS A 252 12.04 26.87 -24.21
CA LYS A 252 11.17 25.69 -24.14
C LYS A 252 11.81 24.50 -24.84
N ALA A 253 12.34 24.68 -26.06
CA ALA A 253 13.02 23.61 -26.79
C ALA A 253 14.28 23.12 -26.05
N LEU A 254 15.07 24.02 -25.45
CA LEU A 254 16.23 23.65 -24.63
C LEU A 254 15.82 22.86 -23.39
N LEU A 255 14.78 23.27 -22.67
CA LEU A 255 14.25 22.54 -21.52
C LEU A 255 13.75 21.15 -21.91
N MET A 256 12.99 21.03 -23.01
CA MET A 256 12.52 19.73 -23.51
C MET A 256 13.68 18.82 -23.96
N LYS A 257 14.78 19.39 -24.48
CA LYS A 257 15.99 18.64 -24.84
C LYS A 257 16.78 18.19 -23.61
N GLN A 258 16.85 19.04 -22.57
CA GLN A 258 17.53 18.72 -21.31
C GLN A 258 16.75 17.68 -20.49
N PHE A 259 15.42 17.70 -20.59
CA PHE A 259 14.52 16.84 -19.83
C PHE A 259 13.67 15.98 -20.79
N PRO A 260 14.27 14.96 -21.43
CA PRO A 260 13.53 14.07 -22.31
C PRO A 260 12.53 13.24 -21.51
N ARG A 261 11.38 12.93 -22.13
CA ARG A 261 10.36 12.06 -21.54
C ARG A 261 10.98 10.72 -21.12
N LYS A 262 10.60 10.25 -19.93
CA LYS A 262 11.00 8.93 -19.45
C LYS A 262 9.93 7.90 -19.81
N GLU A 263 10.34 6.79 -20.40
CA GLU A 263 9.47 5.65 -20.69
C GLU A 263 9.74 4.49 -19.75
N GLY A 264 8.71 3.70 -19.47
CA GLY A 264 8.80 2.43 -18.75
C GLY A 264 8.06 2.41 -17.42
N ASN A 265 7.52 1.23 -17.11
CA ASN A 265 6.99 0.91 -15.79
C ASN A 265 8.14 0.42 -14.90
N ASN A 266 8.35 1.06 -13.75
CA ASN A 266 9.27 0.58 -12.73
C ASN A 266 8.52 -0.31 -11.71
N ALA A 267 9.13 -1.41 -11.31
CA ALA A 267 8.57 -2.29 -10.29
C ALA A 267 8.49 -1.62 -8.90
N CYS A 268 9.38 -0.66 -8.61
CA CYS A 268 9.35 0.13 -7.38
C CYS A 268 8.32 1.27 -7.51
N PRO A 269 7.24 1.28 -6.69
CA PRO A 269 6.20 2.31 -6.75
C PRO A 269 6.72 3.74 -6.57
N ASP A 270 7.71 3.96 -5.70
CA ASP A 270 8.24 5.32 -5.43
C ASP A 270 8.97 5.90 -6.64
N ILE A 271 9.81 5.08 -7.30
CA ILE A 271 10.48 5.48 -8.54
C ILE A 271 9.44 5.70 -9.65
N GLN A 272 8.42 4.84 -9.73
CA GLN A 272 7.35 4.97 -10.70
C GLN A 272 6.57 6.28 -10.51
N ALA A 273 6.21 6.62 -9.27
CA ALA A 273 5.55 7.89 -8.94
C ALA A 273 6.41 9.10 -9.32
N ASN A 274 7.73 9.03 -9.10
CA ASN A 274 8.66 10.08 -9.52
C ASN A 274 8.76 10.21 -11.05
N ILE A 275 8.76 9.10 -11.79
CA ILE A 275 8.71 9.10 -13.26
C ILE A 275 7.41 9.76 -13.77
N GLU A 276 6.28 9.43 -13.14
CA GLU A 276 4.99 10.00 -13.49
C GLU A 276 4.94 11.50 -13.22
N ALA A 277 5.37 11.95 -12.03
CA ALA A 277 5.47 13.36 -11.68
C ALA A 277 6.41 14.13 -12.61
N TYR A 278 7.56 13.54 -12.95
CA TYR A 278 8.50 14.10 -13.91
C TYR A 278 7.84 14.30 -15.28
N ASN A 279 7.18 13.26 -15.81
CA ASN A 279 6.52 13.31 -17.12
C ASN A 279 5.32 14.29 -17.14
N GLN A 280 4.63 14.50 -16.02
CA GLN A 280 3.61 15.55 -15.92
C GLN A 280 4.20 16.94 -16.16
N TYR A 281 5.41 17.23 -15.65
CA TYR A 281 6.09 18.49 -15.94
C TYR A 281 6.59 18.58 -17.40
N VAL A 282 7.06 17.48 -17.98
CA VAL A 282 7.39 17.41 -19.42
C VAL A 282 6.15 17.78 -20.25
N ASP A 283 5.00 17.17 -19.96
CA ASP A 283 3.73 17.46 -20.63
C ASP A 283 3.29 18.92 -20.43
N ALA A 284 3.50 19.48 -19.24
CA ALA A 284 3.17 20.87 -18.93
C ALA A 284 4.07 21.86 -19.69
N ILE A 285 5.37 21.59 -19.82
CA ILE A 285 6.30 22.39 -20.63
C ILE A 285 5.92 22.30 -22.10
N GLU A 286 5.66 21.09 -22.62
CA GLU A 286 5.27 20.86 -24.01
C GLU A 286 3.97 21.60 -24.37
N LYS A 287 2.98 21.59 -23.49
CA LYS A 287 1.69 22.28 -23.69
C LYS A 287 1.75 23.77 -23.36
N MET A 288 2.84 24.24 -22.75
CA MET A 288 2.98 25.66 -22.41
C MET A 288 2.98 26.49 -23.69
N GLN A 289 2.09 27.46 -23.75
CA GLN A 289 2.01 28.44 -24.84
C GLN A 289 2.57 29.78 -24.37
N CYS A 290 3.34 30.43 -25.25
CA CYS A 290 3.73 31.81 -25.04
C CYS A 290 2.46 32.66 -25.05
N LYS A 291 2.10 33.30 -23.94
CA LYS A 291 0.99 34.26 -23.90
C LYS A 291 1.42 35.61 -24.44
N PHE A 292 2.02 35.61 -25.63
CA PHE A 292 2.24 36.82 -26.41
C PHE A 292 0.90 37.25 -27.02
N GLN A 293 0.17 38.12 -26.34
CA GLN A 293 -0.78 38.96 -27.05
C GLN A 293 0.05 40.03 -27.77
N VAL A 294 0.31 39.84 -29.06
CA VAL A 294 0.48 41.00 -29.93
C VAL A 294 -0.78 41.83 -29.68
N LEU A 295 -0.69 42.95 -28.99
CA LEU A 295 -1.62 44.04 -29.26
C LEU A 295 -1.34 44.43 -30.72
N LYS A 296 -1.91 43.67 -31.67
CA LYS A 296 -2.06 44.14 -33.04
C LYS A 296 -2.66 45.53 -32.86
N LYS A 297 -1.94 46.56 -33.30
CA LYS A 297 -2.50 47.92 -33.42
C LYS A 297 -3.94 47.75 -33.87
N LYS A 298 -4.89 48.17 -33.03
CA LYS A 298 -6.31 48.16 -33.36
C LYS A 298 -6.43 48.84 -34.72
N GLY A 299 -6.62 48.06 -35.78
CA GLY A 299 -7.28 48.57 -36.96
C GLY A 299 -8.64 49.06 -36.47
N SER A 300 -9.06 50.25 -36.90
CA SER A 300 -10.30 50.86 -36.41
C SER A 300 -11.47 49.90 -36.62
N THR A 301 -11.91 49.22 -35.56
CA THR A 301 -13.16 48.48 -35.54
C THR A 301 -14.26 49.52 -35.38
N ALA A 302 -14.98 49.79 -36.47
CA ALA A 302 -16.25 50.50 -36.40
C ALA A 302 -17.23 49.71 -35.53
N LEU A 303 -18.14 50.40 -34.85
CA LEU A 303 -19.20 49.75 -34.09
C LEU A 303 -20.06 48.89 -35.04
N ASP A 304 -20.01 47.57 -34.86
CA ASP A 304 -20.76 46.57 -35.64
C ASP A 304 -22.24 46.48 -35.19
N LEU A 305 -22.89 47.63 -35.07
CA LEU A 305 -24.32 47.77 -34.76
C LEU A 305 -24.86 48.97 -35.50
N SER A 306 -25.97 48.82 -36.23
CA SER A 306 -26.63 49.96 -36.85
C SER A 306 -27.29 50.86 -35.78
N ALA A 307 -27.41 52.15 -36.07
CA ALA A 307 -28.13 53.09 -35.21
C ALA A 307 -29.58 52.62 -34.96
N ASP A 308 -30.25 52.08 -35.99
CA ASP A 308 -31.60 51.52 -35.88
C ASP A 308 -31.69 50.32 -34.93
N TYR A 309 -30.67 49.46 -34.90
CA TYR A 309 -30.63 48.33 -33.98
C TYR A 309 -30.49 48.79 -32.52
N ILE A 310 -29.64 49.80 -32.29
CA ILE A 310 -29.45 50.42 -30.96
C ILE A 310 -30.76 51.07 -30.49
N LEU A 311 -31.44 51.82 -31.37
CA LEU A 311 -32.74 52.43 -31.09
C LEU A 311 -33.84 51.38 -30.84
N THR A 312 -33.86 50.31 -31.61
CA THR A 312 -34.82 49.21 -31.42
C THR A 312 -34.61 48.53 -30.08
N THR A 313 -33.36 48.36 -29.68
CA THR A 313 -32.98 47.80 -28.37
C THR A 313 -33.38 48.74 -27.23
N ALA A 314 -33.20 50.06 -27.38
CA ALA A 314 -33.67 51.06 -26.43
C ALA A 314 -35.20 50.98 -26.24
N ARG A 315 -35.96 50.95 -27.35
CA ARG A 315 -37.43 50.78 -27.30
C ARG A 315 -37.86 49.48 -26.62
N LYS A 316 -37.10 48.39 -26.84
CA LYS A 316 -37.37 47.11 -26.17
C LYS A 316 -37.20 47.22 -24.66
N ILE A 317 -36.15 47.91 -24.19
CA ILE A 317 -35.92 48.17 -22.76
C ILE A 317 -37.06 49.01 -22.18
N ASP A 318 -37.47 50.10 -22.84
CA ASP A 318 -38.58 50.94 -22.37
C ASP A 318 -39.90 50.17 -22.31
N ASN A 319 -40.22 49.39 -23.34
CA ASN A 319 -41.43 48.57 -23.37
C ASN A 319 -41.43 47.51 -22.27
N ASN A 320 -40.30 46.84 -22.04
CA ASN A 320 -40.17 45.86 -20.98
C ASN A 320 -40.25 46.50 -19.59
N THR A 321 -39.67 47.69 -19.42
CA THR A 321 -39.76 48.47 -18.16
C THR A 321 -41.21 48.88 -17.87
N ASN A 322 -41.97 49.31 -18.88
CA ASN A 322 -43.39 49.62 -18.74
C ASN A 322 -44.23 48.38 -18.43
N LYS A 323 -43.95 47.24 -19.07
CA LYS A 323 -44.60 45.96 -18.74
C LYS A 323 -44.28 45.53 -17.31
N TRP A 324 -43.04 45.72 -16.86
CA TRP A 324 -42.62 45.42 -15.51
C TRP A 324 -43.39 46.25 -14.47
N LEU A 325 -43.60 47.55 -14.74
CA LEU A 325 -44.40 48.43 -13.87
C LEU A 325 -45.86 47.98 -13.75
N LEU A 326 -46.44 47.46 -14.83
CA LEU A 326 -47.83 47.05 -14.90
C LEU A 326 -48.06 45.60 -14.44
N SER A 327 -47.01 44.78 -14.41
CA SER A 327 -47.11 43.38 -14.00
C SER A 327 -47.26 43.26 -12.47
N THR A 328 -48.11 42.34 -12.04
CA THR A 328 -48.26 41.94 -10.63
C THR A 328 -47.57 40.62 -10.32
N ASP A 329 -47.05 39.90 -11.32
CA ASP A 329 -46.36 38.63 -11.16
C ASP A 329 -44.86 38.85 -10.98
N ASN A 330 -44.32 38.33 -9.89
CA ASN A 330 -42.90 38.42 -9.56
C ASN A 330 -42.01 37.62 -10.51
N ILE A 331 -42.53 36.53 -11.10
CA ILE A 331 -41.78 35.72 -12.08
C ILE A 331 -41.65 36.50 -13.39
N GLU A 332 -42.76 37.04 -13.90
CA GLU A 332 -42.76 37.88 -15.10
C GLU A 332 -41.84 39.10 -14.93
N LYS A 333 -41.84 39.72 -13.74
CA LYS A 333 -40.92 40.81 -13.41
C LYS A 333 -39.45 40.41 -13.52
N ALA A 334 -39.07 39.27 -12.95
CA ALA A 334 -37.70 38.77 -13.01
C ALA A 334 -37.26 38.45 -14.45
N ASP A 335 -38.15 37.91 -15.27
CA ASP A 335 -37.89 37.61 -16.68
C ASP A 335 -37.70 38.90 -17.50
N LEU A 336 -38.53 39.92 -17.25
CA LEU A 336 -38.41 41.23 -17.90
C LEU A 336 -37.10 41.94 -17.50
N GLU A 337 -36.70 41.88 -16.23
CA GLU A 337 -35.40 42.39 -15.76
C GLU A 337 -34.23 41.68 -16.45
N THR A 338 -34.29 40.35 -16.54
CA THR A 338 -33.27 39.54 -17.21
C THR A 338 -33.16 39.91 -18.69
N SER A 339 -34.29 40.06 -19.38
CA SER A 339 -34.31 40.49 -20.78
C SER A 339 -33.72 41.89 -20.98
N CYS A 340 -33.96 42.83 -20.06
CA CYS A 340 -33.37 44.17 -20.13
C CYS A 340 -31.85 44.13 -19.88
N ASN A 341 -31.40 43.39 -18.87
CA ASN A 341 -29.98 43.25 -18.55
C ASN A 341 -29.17 42.58 -19.67
N GLN A 342 -29.74 41.57 -20.34
CA GLN A 342 -29.13 40.94 -21.51
C GLN A 342 -29.01 41.92 -22.69
N ALA A 343 -30.08 42.69 -22.96
CA ALA A 343 -30.07 43.70 -24.01
C ALA A 343 -29.02 44.81 -23.73
N ILE A 344 -28.88 45.22 -22.46
CA ILE A 344 -27.88 46.20 -22.05
C ILE A 344 -26.46 45.67 -22.22
N SER A 345 -26.21 44.45 -21.73
CA SER A 345 -24.90 43.82 -21.79
C SER A 345 -24.40 43.62 -23.23
N LEU A 346 -25.31 43.26 -24.14
CA LEU A 346 -25.01 43.13 -25.57
C LEU A 346 -24.48 44.44 -26.16
N ILE A 347 -25.24 45.54 -26.04
CA ILE A 347 -24.85 46.85 -26.58
C ILE A 347 -23.56 47.35 -25.94
N GLU A 348 -23.41 47.25 -24.61
CA GLU A 348 -22.21 47.70 -23.91
C GLU A 348 -20.95 46.92 -24.32
N THR A 349 -21.08 45.62 -24.61
CA THR A 349 -19.97 44.79 -25.09
C THR A 349 -19.48 45.27 -26.45
N HIS A 350 -20.39 45.50 -27.40
CA HIS A 350 -20.03 46.01 -28.73
C HIS A 350 -19.45 47.44 -28.67
N VAL A 351 -19.98 48.30 -27.79
CA VAL A 351 -19.45 49.67 -27.59
C VAL A 351 -18.05 49.66 -27.00
N LYS A 352 -17.77 48.80 -26.00
CA LYS A 352 -16.42 48.66 -25.40
C LYS A 352 -15.38 48.17 -26.41
N GLN A 353 -15.81 47.39 -27.41
CA GLN A 353 -14.95 46.84 -28.45
C GLN A 353 -14.74 47.81 -29.63
N ALA A 354 -15.65 48.76 -29.83
CA ALA A 354 -15.57 49.75 -30.90
C ALA A 354 -14.50 50.82 -30.63
N THR A 355 -13.88 51.31 -31.70
CA THR A 355 -12.92 52.44 -31.66
C THR A 355 -13.37 53.64 -32.45
N HIS A 356 -14.35 53.46 -33.34
CA HIS A 356 -14.99 54.53 -34.09
C HIS A 356 -16.51 54.35 -34.02
N ILE A 357 -17.20 55.40 -33.59
CA ILE A 357 -18.66 55.47 -33.47
C ILE A 357 -19.10 56.64 -34.34
N SER A 358 -19.96 56.38 -35.31
CA SER A 358 -20.53 57.45 -36.16
C SER A 358 -21.47 58.35 -35.36
N GLN A 359 -21.71 59.57 -35.84
CA GLN A 359 -22.63 60.50 -35.16
C GLN A 359 -24.03 59.91 -34.95
N SER A 360 -24.59 59.22 -35.95
CA SER A 360 -25.91 58.58 -35.83
C SER A 360 -25.94 57.45 -34.81
N GLN A 361 -24.86 56.67 -34.68
CA GLN A 361 -24.71 55.67 -33.63
C GLN A 361 -24.54 56.32 -32.25
N GLN A 362 -23.83 57.44 -32.16
CA GLN A 362 -23.67 58.18 -30.90
C GLN A 362 -25.01 58.74 -30.42
N ASP A 363 -25.82 59.29 -31.31
CA ASP A 363 -27.17 59.79 -30.99
C ASP A 363 -28.09 58.65 -30.53
N ALA A 364 -28.03 57.50 -31.21
CA ALA A 364 -28.76 56.29 -30.79
C ALA A 364 -28.29 55.76 -29.42
N LEU A 365 -27.00 55.80 -29.14
CA LEU A 365 -26.43 55.41 -27.84
C LEU A 365 -26.85 56.36 -26.72
N ASN A 366 -27.01 57.66 -26.99
CA ASN A 366 -27.54 58.61 -26.01
C ASN A 366 -28.97 58.24 -25.60
N ILE A 367 -29.83 57.91 -26.56
CA ILE A 367 -31.22 57.46 -26.31
C ILE A 367 -31.23 56.11 -25.58
N PHE A 368 -30.40 55.15 -26.01
CA PHE A 368 -30.25 53.87 -25.31
C PHE A 368 -29.79 54.05 -23.85
N ASN A 369 -28.85 54.96 -23.58
CA ASN A 369 -28.41 55.24 -22.22
C ASN A 369 -29.52 55.87 -21.36
N GLN A 370 -30.39 56.70 -21.94
CA GLN A 370 -31.58 57.21 -21.25
C GLN A 370 -32.54 56.08 -20.86
N ALA A 371 -32.86 55.18 -21.80
CA ALA A 371 -33.69 54.00 -21.53
C ALA A 371 -33.08 53.10 -20.45
N LYS A 372 -31.76 52.87 -20.50
CA LYS A 372 -31.01 52.13 -19.46
C LYS A 372 -31.13 52.76 -18.08
N VAL A 373 -30.96 54.09 -17.99
CA VAL A 373 -31.08 54.82 -16.72
C VAL A 373 -32.50 54.74 -16.18
N TYR A 374 -33.51 54.87 -17.05
CA TYR A 374 -34.91 54.72 -16.66
C TYR A 374 -35.21 53.32 -16.12
N PHE A 375 -34.78 52.28 -16.82
CA PHE A 375 -34.90 50.89 -16.35
C PHE A 375 -34.25 50.69 -14.97
N ARG A 376 -33.01 51.14 -14.77
CA ARG A 376 -32.31 50.94 -13.48
C ARG A 376 -32.99 51.65 -12.31
N LYS A 377 -33.46 52.87 -12.53
CA LYS A 377 -34.20 53.64 -11.52
C LYS A 377 -35.54 52.99 -11.17
N THR A 378 -36.22 52.43 -12.16
CA THR A 378 -37.58 51.90 -12.01
C THR A 378 -37.61 50.46 -11.50
N CYS A 379 -36.79 49.57 -12.08
CA CYS A 379 -36.87 48.13 -11.83
C CYS A 379 -35.83 47.62 -10.82
N THR A 380 -34.61 48.16 -10.80
CA THR A 380 -33.51 47.60 -9.99
C THR A 380 -33.17 48.39 -8.73
N LYS A 381 -33.81 49.56 -8.51
CA LYS A 381 -33.54 50.48 -7.38
C LYS A 381 -32.04 50.75 -7.15
N GLU A 382 -31.30 51.02 -8.24
CA GLU A 382 -29.93 51.56 -8.18
C GLU A 382 -29.91 53.10 -8.23
#